data_AF-F0RQM1-F1
#
_entry.id   AF-F0RQM1-F1
#
_cell.length_a   1.000
_cell.length_b   1.000
_cell.length_c   1.000
_cell.angle_alpha   90.00
_cell.angle_beta   90.00
_cell.angle_gamma   90.00
#
_symmetry.space_group_name_H-M   'P 1'
#
loop_
_entity.id
_entity.type
_entity.pdbx_description
1 polymer ?
#
loop_
_entity_poly.entity_id
_entity_poly.type
_entity_poly.pdbx_seq_one_letter_code
_entity_poly.pdbx_strand_id
1 'polypeptide(L)'
;MRKILLTLPALLLASCGFLGGPPAPNPSPAPLPAPVPPVTTPDPGPQPQPQPTAPFIPAAGAAVGTGDGTKLGTVYVSPNAQEVEFMTLLNEVRTKGTVNGVDVRAGTCLAGVQPGTLKPLTYNGVMAYASRKHSTYLGTWGFEGHNELNTAHPNFYGASYADRVTRAYQELADGAFPNAGGEMVAYGSGNSNLFAAQTVTGFVNSLPHCQILAQNNIASVGVGYVNAPYESATPTKPTVYDNNWTVNFGR
;
A
#
# COMPACT_ATOMS: atom_id res chain seq x y z
N MET A 1 -12.44 12.02 37.83
CA MET A 1 -11.27 12.93 37.72
C MET A 1 -10.19 12.47 38.69
N ARG A 2 -9.11 11.86 38.20
CA ARG A 2 -7.90 11.60 39.00
C ARG A 2 -6.69 11.95 38.14
N LYS A 3 -6.00 13.01 38.54
CA LYS A 3 -4.71 13.46 38.00
C LYS A 3 -3.64 12.54 38.57
N ILE A 4 -2.80 11.94 37.72
CA ILE A 4 -1.53 11.37 38.13
C ILE A 4 -0.44 12.12 37.37
N LEU A 5 0.26 12.96 38.12
CA LEU A 5 1.44 13.71 37.76
C LEU A 5 2.63 12.83 38.16
N LEU A 6 3.52 12.48 37.23
CA LEU A 6 4.82 11.91 37.56
C LEU A 6 5.92 12.64 36.78
N THR A 7 6.86 13.18 37.56
CA THR A 7 8.01 13.99 37.17
C THR A 7 9.31 13.20 37.39
N LEU A 8 10.19 13.20 36.36
CA LEU A 8 11.68 13.26 36.37
C LEU A 8 12.47 12.13 37.09
N PRO A 9 13.75 11.82 36.70
CA PRO A 9 14.82 12.79 36.40
C PRO A 9 15.75 12.51 35.20
N ALA A 10 16.46 13.58 34.84
CA ALA A 10 17.60 13.63 33.92
C ALA A 10 18.88 13.10 34.57
N LEU A 11 19.73 12.42 33.79
CA LEU A 11 21.06 11.97 34.20
C LEU A 11 22.13 12.76 33.44
N LEU A 12 22.86 13.61 34.17
CA LEU A 12 24.10 14.25 33.75
C LEU A 12 25.27 13.29 34.02
N LEU A 13 26.16 13.08 33.06
CA LEU A 13 27.47 12.46 33.28
C LEU A 13 28.57 13.34 32.70
N ALA A 14 29.46 13.77 33.59
CA ALA A 14 30.72 14.46 33.33
C ALA A 14 31.88 13.45 33.29
N SER A 15 32.89 13.70 32.46
CA SER A 15 34.26 13.18 32.63
C SER A 15 35.20 14.10 31.85
N CYS A 16 36.05 14.89 32.52
CA CYS A 16 37.41 14.59 32.99
C CYS A 16 38.46 14.63 31.88
N GLY A 17 39.29 15.69 31.95
CA GLY A 17 40.33 16.02 30.99
C GLY A 17 41.58 15.15 31.07
N PHE A 18 42.41 15.30 30.04
CA PHE A 18 43.72 14.69 29.92
C PHE A 18 44.75 15.79 29.59
N LEU A 19 45.77 15.91 30.44
CA LEU A 19 46.94 16.77 30.27
C LEU A 19 48.04 15.95 29.57
N GLY A 20 48.45 16.36 28.36
CA GLY A 20 49.59 15.79 27.63
C GLY A 20 50.56 16.90 27.22
N GLY A 21 51.84 16.71 27.51
CA GLY A 21 52.92 17.72 27.45
C GLY A 21 53.35 18.20 26.04
N PRO A 22 54.37 19.08 25.98
CA PRO A 22 54.77 19.72 24.74
C PRO A 22 55.53 18.76 23.81
N PRO A 23 55.23 18.75 22.50
CA PRO A 23 55.95 17.93 21.53
C PRO A 23 57.32 18.52 21.17
N ALA A 24 58.27 17.64 20.87
CA ALA A 24 59.61 17.98 20.40
C ALA A 24 59.60 18.71 19.04
N PRO A 25 60.62 19.55 18.74
CA PRO A 25 60.70 20.25 17.47
C PRO A 25 60.93 19.26 16.31
N ASN A 26 60.03 19.33 15.33
CA ASN A 26 59.99 18.50 14.13
C ASN A 26 61.08 18.98 13.13
N PRO A 27 61.90 18.10 12.53
CA PRO A 27 62.87 18.50 11.52
C PRO A 27 62.20 19.10 10.28
N SER A 28 62.83 20.13 9.72
CA SER A 28 62.34 20.88 8.56
C SER A 28 62.24 19.96 7.32
N PRO A 29 61.10 19.92 6.61
CA PRO A 29 60.94 19.08 5.42
C PRO A 29 61.81 19.57 4.26
N ALA A 30 62.32 18.63 3.46
CA ALA A 30 62.98 18.91 2.19
C ALA A 30 62.00 19.56 1.18
N PRO A 31 62.49 20.36 0.22
CA PRO A 31 61.65 21.03 -0.77
C PRO A 31 60.85 20.01 -1.58
N LEU A 32 59.53 20.20 -1.64
CA LEU A 32 58.63 19.38 -2.44
C LEU A 32 58.93 19.56 -3.95
N PRO A 33 58.87 18.48 -4.75
CA PRO A 33 58.96 18.57 -6.21
C PRO A 33 57.85 19.47 -6.78
N ALA A 34 58.16 20.15 -7.90
CA ALA A 34 57.21 20.99 -8.59
C ALA A 34 55.92 20.22 -8.97
N PRO A 35 54.73 20.85 -8.91
CA PRO A 35 53.47 20.18 -9.19
C PRO A 35 53.43 19.66 -10.63
N VAL A 36 53.13 18.37 -10.78
CA VAL A 36 52.81 17.78 -12.08
C VAL A 36 51.45 18.35 -12.54
N PRO A 37 51.31 18.84 -13.78
CA PRO A 37 50.04 19.36 -14.27
C PRO A 37 48.93 18.31 -14.15
N PRO A 38 47.73 18.68 -13.70
CA PRO A 38 46.63 17.74 -13.50
C PRO A 38 46.23 17.12 -14.83
N VAL A 39 46.26 15.78 -14.88
CA VAL A 39 45.68 15.01 -15.98
C VAL A 39 44.17 15.19 -15.91
N THR A 40 43.59 15.91 -16.86
CA THR A 40 42.14 16.08 -16.98
C THR A 40 41.54 14.74 -17.42
N THR A 41 41.05 13.96 -16.46
CA THR A 41 40.15 12.83 -16.76
C THR A 41 38.90 13.37 -17.46
N PRO A 42 38.50 12.81 -18.62
CA PRO A 42 37.25 13.18 -19.27
C PRO A 42 36.09 13.06 -18.28
N ASP A 43 35.25 14.10 -18.22
CA ASP A 43 34.06 14.13 -17.38
C ASP A 43 33.18 12.93 -17.74
N PRO A 44 32.77 12.08 -16.77
CA PRO A 44 31.84 10.99 -17.05
C PRO A 44 30.59 11.58 -17.68
N GLY A 45 30.33 11.24 -18.94
CA GLY A 45 29.12 11.68 -19.64
C GLY A 45 27.88 11.37 -18.78
N PRO A 46 26.79 12.15 -18.93
CA PRO A 46 25.59 11.97 -18.14
C PRO A 46 25.16 10.50 -18.13
N GLN A 47 25.09 9.88 -16.95
CA GLN A 47 24.54 8.53 -16.85
C GLN A 47 23.09 8.57 -17.36
N PRO A 48 22.68 7.62 -18.22
CA PRO A 48 21.28 7.49 -18.62
C PRO A 48 20.40 7.43 -17.36
N GLN A 49 19.41 8.32 -17.26
CA GLN A 49 18.43 8.22 -16.18
C GLN A 49 17.65 6.91 -16.34
N PRO A 50 17.46 6.13 -15.27
CA PRO A 50 16.60 4.95 -15.31
C PRO A 50 15.22 5.33 -15.81
N GLN A 51 14.75 4.67 -16.87
CA GLN A 51 13.41 4.89 -17.38
C GLN A 51 12.39 4.38 -16.33
N PRO A 52 11.34 5.15 -16.00
CA PRO A 52 10.31 4.69 -15.07
C PRO A 52 9.71 3.36 -15.53
N THR A 53 9.78 2.34 -14.69
CA THR A 53 9.11 1.05 -14.94
C THR A 53 7.61 1.23 -14.79
N ALA A 54 6.83 0.77 -15.76
CA ALA A 54 5.37 0.77 -15.67
C ALA A 54 4.91 -0.07 -14.45
N PRO A 55 3.81 0.31 -13.78
CA PRO A 55 3.24 -0.48 -12.69
C PRO A 55 2.86 -1.88 -13.21
N PHE A 56 3.19 -2.91 -12.44
CA PHE A 56 2.78 -4.26 -12.76
C PHE A 56 1.32 -4.47 -12.34
N ILE A 57 0.48 -4.93 -13.28
CA ILE A 57 -0.87 -5.42 -13.00
C ILE A 57 -0.99 -6.78 -13.71
N PRO A 58 -1.33 -7.87 -12.99
CA PRO A 58 -1.51 -9.17 -13.61
C PRO A 58 -2.72 -9.16 -14.55
N ALA A 59 -2.64 -9.95 -15.63
CA ALA A 59 -3.79 -10.19 -16.49
C ALA A 59 -4.90 -10.94 -15.74
N ALA A 60 -6.15 -10.78 -16.19
CA ALA A 60 -7.26 -11.54 -15.65
C ALA A 60 -7.05 -13.03 -15.91
N GLY A 61 -7.27 -13.86 -14.89
CA GLY A 61 -7.02 -15.30 -14.95
C GLY A 61 -5.55 -15.69 -14.88
N ALA A 62 -4.63 -14.75 -14.57
CA ALA A 62 -3.22 -15.09 -14.37
C ALA A 62 -3.08 -16.25 -13.37
N ALA A 63 -2.25 -17.23 -13.73
CA ALA A 63 -2.08 -18.45 -12.93
C ALA A 63 -1.36 -18.14 -11.61
N VAL A 64 -1.72 -18.87 -10.56
CA VAL A 64 -1.02 -18.79 -9.27
C VAL A 64 0.45 -19.15 -9.46
N GLY A 65 1.34 -18.38 -8.83
CA GLY A 65 2.81 -18.51 -8.94
C GLY A 65 3.44 -17.72 -10.09
N THR A 66 2.65 -17.09 -10.96
CA THR A 66 3.15 -16.12 -11.95
C THR A 66 3.33 -14.73 -11.34
N GLY A 67 4.04 -13.80 -12.00
CA GLY A 67 4.23 -12.44 -11.47
C GLY A 67 5.37 -11.68 -12.13
N ASP A 68 5.82 -10.61 -11.50
CA ASP A 68 6.99 -9.79 -11.91
C ASP A 68 8.34 -10.36 -11.45
N GLY A 69 8.34 -11.58 -10.88
CA GLY A 69 9.52 -12.23 -10.31
C GLY A 69 9.84 -11.84 -8.86
N THR A 70 9.09 -10.91 -8.26
CA THR A 70 9.19 -10.59 -6.83
C THR A 70 8.12 -11.34 -6.02
N LYS A 71 8.37 -11.53 -4.72
CA LYS A 71 7.37 -12.11 -3.80
C LYS A 71 6.09 -11.28 -3.73
N LEU A 72 6.20 -9.95 -3.83
CA LEU A 72 5.05 -9.05 -3.76
C LEU A 72 4.27 -9.02 -5.08
N GLY A 73 4.94 -9.12 -6.23
CA GLY A 73 4.26 -9.21 -7.52
C GLY A 73 3.80 -10.62 -7.90
N THR A 74 4.05 -11.63 -7.05
CA THR A 74 3.57 -13.00 -7.26
C THR A 74 2.06 -13.10 -7.08
N VAL A 75 1.37 -13.77 -8.00
CA VAL A 75 -0.05 -14.07 -7.95
C VAL A 75 -0.29 -15.24 -6.99
N TYR A 76 -0.86 -14.98 -5.81
CA TYR A 76 -1.25 -16.03 -4.85
C TYR A 76 -2.73 -16.42 -4.93
N VAL A 77 -3.53 -15.58 -5.57
CA VAL A 77 -4.91 -15.87 -5.95
C VAL A 77 -5.15 -15.30 -7.34
N SER A 78 -5.66 -16.13 -8.26
CA SER A 78 -5.90 -15.71 -9.64
C SER A 78 -6.91 -14.56 -9.69
N PRO A 79 -6.54 -13.39 -10.23
CA PRO A 79 -7.43 -12.25 -10.28
C PRO A 79 -8.49 -12.47 -11.37
N ASN A 80 -9.73 -12.05 -11.13
CA ASN A 80 -10.77 -12.05 -12.16
C ASN A 80 -10.74 -10.73 -12.96
N ALA A 81 -11.55 -10.64 -14.02
CA ALA A 81 -11.63 -9.45 -14.87
C ALA A 81 -12.01 -8.19 -14.09
N GLN A 82 -12.90 -8.31 -13.10
CA GLN A 82 -13.37 -7.20 -12.28
C GLN A 82 -12.24 -6.62 -11.40
N GLU A 83 -11.40 -7.45 -10.81
CA GLU A 83 -10.26 -6.98 -10.00
C GLU A 83 -9.19 -6.30 -10.85
N VAL A 84 -8.91 -6.83 -12.05
CA VAL A 84 -7.93 -6.23 -12.97
C VAL A 84 -8.43 -4.89 -13.51
N GLU A 85 -9.70 -4.81 -13.89
CA GLU A 85 -10.35 -3.55 -14.27
C GLU A 85 -10.30 -2.55 -13.11
N PHE A 86 -10.62 -2.98 -11.89
CA PHE A 86 -10.58 -2.14 -10.70
C PHE A 86 -9.18 -1.54 -10.45
N MET A 87 -8.12 -2.35 -10.48
CA MET A 87 -6.74 -1.86 -10.33
C MET A 87 -6.35 -0.87 -11.43
N THR A 88 -6.79 -1.14 -12.66
CA THR A 88 -6.54 -0.24 -13.80
C THR A 88 -7.21 1.11 -13.58
N LEU A 89 -8.47 1.12 -13.14
CA LEU A 89 -9.23 2.33 -12.85
C LEU A 89 -8.70 3.10 -11.64
N LEU A 90 -8.20 2.42 -10.60
CA LEU A 90 -7.49 3.11 -9.51
C LEU A 90 -6.26 3.88 -10.02
N ASN A 91 -5.49 3.27 -10.92
CA ASN A 91 -4.34 3.93 -11.53
C ASN A 91 -4.76 5.06 -12.46
N GLU A 92 -5.89 4.94 -13.14
CA GLU A 92 -6.49 6.03 -13.91
C GLU A 92 -6.87 7.21 -13.02
N VAL A 93 -7.57 6.96 -11.91
CA VAL A 93 -7.92 7.99 -10.92
C VAL A 93 -6.67 8.70 -10.40
N ARG A 94 -5.64 7.95 -10.01
CA ARG A 94 -4.42 8.53 -9.44
C ARG A 94 -3.62 9.33 -10.46
N THR A 95 -3.45 8.80 -11.67
CA THR A 95 -2.57 9.42 -12.67
C THR A 95 -3.27 10.46 -13.54
N LYS A 96 -4.60 10.36 -13.72
CA LYS A 96 -5.37 11.21 -14.63
C LYS A 96 -6.51 11.96 -13.95
N GLY A 97 -6.96 11.51 -12.79
CA GLY A 97 -8.14 12.07 -12.12
C GLY A 97 -9.46 11.63 -12.78
N THR A 98 -9.45 10.52 -13.51
CA THR A 98 -10.59 10.06 -14.30
C THR A 98 -10.97 8.61 -13.97
N VAL A 99 -12.23 8.25 -14.25
CA VAL A 99 -12.72 6.86 -14.30
C VAL A 99 -13.31 6.65 -15.68
N ASN A 100 -12.75 5.72 -16.47
CA ASN A 100 -13.15 5.50 -17.87
C ASN A 100 -13.13 6.79 -18.71
N GLY A 101 -12.14 7.65 -18.49
CA GLY A 101 -11.96 8.93 -19.17
C GLY A 101 -12.83 10.08 -18.67
N VAL A 102 -13.78 9.83 -17.76
CA VAL A 102 -14.63 10.87 -17.17
C VAL A 102 -13.93 11.47 -15.95
N ASP A 103 -13.79 12.81 -15.89
CA ASP A 103 -13.21 13.50 -14.74
C ASP A 103 -14.07 13.31 -13.48
N VAL A 104 -13.44 12.88 -12.39
CA VAL A 104 -14.08 12.61 -11.09
C VAL A 104 -13.51 13.47 -9.95
N ARG A 105 -12.72 14.50 -10.25
CA ARG A 105 -12.04 15.32 -9.24
C ARG A 105 -12.93 16.40 -8.63
N ALA A 106 -13.87 16.93 -9.42
CA ALA A 106 -14.73 18.01 -8.97
C ALA A 106 -15.56 17.57 -7.75
N GLY A 107 -15.48 18.34 -6.66
CA GLY A 107 -16.24 18.06 -5.43
C GLY A 107 -15.70 16.91 -4.57
N THR A 108 -14.54 16.35 -4.90
CA THR A 108 -13.92 15.24 -4.15
C THR A 108 -12.61 15.68 -3.49
N CYS A 109 -11.97 14.78 -2.73
CA CYS A 109 -10.67 15.08 -2.12
C CYS A 109 -9.54 15.27 -3.16
N LEU A 110 -9.77 14.87 -4.41
CA LEU A 110 -8.84 15.06 -5.53
C LEU A 110 -8.98 16.45 -6.17
N ALA A 111 -9.90 17.29 -5.70
CA ALA A 111 -10.02 18.67 -6.15
C ALA A 111 -8.68 19.41 -5.91
N GLY A 112 -8.08 19.89 -7.00
CA GLY A 112 -6.77 20.57 -6.97
C GLY A 112 -5.55 19.65 -7.11
N VAL A 113 -5.72 18.33 -7.08
CA VAL A 113 -4.63 17.39 -7.43
C VAL A 113 -4.41 17.43 -8.94
N GLN A 114 -3.17 17.72 -9.34
CA GLN A 114 -2.80 17.79 -10.75
C GLN A 114 -2.56 16.38 -11.32
N PRO A 115 -3.09 16.05 -12.52
CA PRO A 115 -2.79 14.80 -13.21
C PRO A 115 -1.28 14.56 -13.30
N GLY A 116 -0.86 13.31 -13.14
CA GLY A 116 0.54 12.88 -13.15
C GLY A 116 1.29 13.10 -11.84
N THR A 117 0.69 13.75 -10.84
CA THR A 117 1.36 13.99 -9.54
C THR A 117 1.38 12.73 -8.67
N LEU A 118 0.26 12.01 -8.60
CA LEU A 118 0.19 10.77 -7.83
C LEU A 118 0.76 9.61 -8.66
N LYS A 119 1.67 8.83 -8.06
CA LYS A 119 2.26 7.65 -8.70
C LYS A 119 1.21 6.55 -8.89
N PRO A 120 1.24 5.79 -9.99
CA PRO A 120 0.40 4.59 -10.08
C PRO A 120 0.82 3.56 -9.03
N LEU A 121 -0.10 2.67 -8.71
CA LEU A 121 0.06 1.57 -7.77
C LEU A 121 0.43 0.31 -8.54
N THR A 122 1.39 -0.43 -8.00
CA THR A 122 1.76 -1.77 -8.49
C THR A 122 0.96 -2.85 -7.76
N TYR A 123 0.68 -3.96 -8.42
CA TYR A 123 0.02 -5.11 -7.80
C TYR A 123 0.87 -5.67 -6.65
N ASN A 124 0.20 -5.94 -5.52
CA ASN A 124 0.75 -6.66 -4.39
C ASN A 124 -0.11 -7.89 -4.12
N GLY A 125 0.38 -9.05 -4.54
CA GLY A 125 -0.34 -10.31 -4.44
C GLY A 125 -0.55 -10.81 -3.02
N VAL A 126 0.33 -10.45 -2.08
CA VAL A 126 0.13 -10.77 -0.65
C VAL A 126 -1.06 -9.99 -0.10
N MET A 127 -1.13 -8.69 -0.44
CA MET A 127 -2.30 -7.87 -0.10
C MET A 127 -3.56 -8.32 -0.82
N ALA A 128 -3.46 -8.73 -2.10
CA ALA A 128 -4.59 -9.25 -2.86
C ALA A 128 -5.13 -10.55 -2.24
N TYR A 129 -4.24 -11.42 -1.74
CA TYR A 129 -4.63 -12.61 -0.98
C TYR A 129 -5.41 -12.25 0.28
N ALA A 130 -4.89 -11.34 1.10
CA ALA A 130 -5.58 -10.86 2.30
C ALA A 130 -6.95 -10.20 1.98
N SER A 131 -6.99 -9.37 0.93
CA SER A 131 -8.23 -8.75 0.45
C SER A 131 -9.24 -9.80 0.03
N ARG A 132 -8.82 -10.83 -0.72
CA ARG A 132 -9.73 -11.87 -1.17
C ARG A 132 -10.26 -12.70 0.00
N LYS A 133 -9.43 -13.04 0.99
CA LYS A 133 -9.89 -13.70 2.21
C LYS A 133 -10.99 -12.92 2.90
N HIS A 134 -10.81 -11.60 3.05
CA HIS A 134 -11.81 -10.75 3.67
C HIS A 134 -13.10 -10.65 2.83
N SER A 135 -12.98 -10.44 1.52
CA SER A 135 -14.15 -10.43 0.62
C SER A 135 -14.91 -11.77 0.65
N THR A 136 -14.21 -12.90 0.77
CA THR A 136 -14.83 -14.23 0.94
C THR A 136 -15.54 -14.34 2.28
N TYR A 137 -14.95 -13.85 3.38
CA TYR A 137 -15.62 -13.78 4.67
C TYR A 137 -16.92 -12.96 4.58
N LEU A 138 -16.86 -11.74 4.05
CA LEU A 138 -18.02 -10.86 3.90
C LEU A 138 -19.11 -11.50 3.01
N GLY A 139 -18.71 -12.17 1.93
CA GLY A 139 -19.61 -12.86 1.01
C GLY A 139 -20.20 -14.19 1.53
N THR A 140 -19.82 -14.66 2.71
CA THR A 140 -20.34 -15.93 3.27
C THR A 140 -20.96 -15.76 4.65
N TRP A 141 -20.34 -14.95 5.50
CA TRP A 141 -20.85 -14.58 6.81
C TRP A 141 -21.82 -13.40 6.75
N GLY A 142 -21.53 -12.40 5.92
CA GLY A 142 -22.27 -11.14 5.87
C GLY A 142 -21.37 -9.94 6.14
N PHE A 143 -21.86 -8.75 5.78
CA PHE A 143 -21.07 -7.53 5.79
C PHE A 143 -20.89 -6.94 7.20
N GLU A 144 -19.63 -6.85 7.64
CA GLU A 144 -19.22 -6.29 8.94
C GLU A 144 -18.25 -5.10 8.77
N GLY A 145 -18.18 -4.53 7.58
CA GLY A 145 -17.26 -3.42 7.26
C GLY A 145 -15.81 -3.89 7.21
N HIS A 146 -14.95 -3.19 7.95
CA HIS A 146 -13.49 -3.44 7.98
C HIS A 146 -13.05 -4.58 8.91
N ASN A 147 -13.98 -5.15 9.69
CA ASN A 147 -13.67 -6.13 10.72
C ASN A 147 -14.30 -7.49 10.41
N GLU A 148 -13.71 -8.54 10.95
CA GLU A 148 -14.28 -9.88 11.00
C GLU A 148 -14.60 -10.22 12.45
N LEU A 149 -15.88 -10.27 12.81
CA LEU A 149 -16.31 -10.41 14.21
C LEU A 149 -16.61 -11.86 14.60
N ASN A 150 -17.00 -12.71 13.65
CA ASN A 150 -17.28 -14.12 13.91
C ASN A 150 -16.01 -14.97 13.74
N THR A 151 -15.23 -15.07 14.81
CA THR A 151 -13.99 -15.87 14.87
C THR A 151 -14.19 -17.38 14.69
N ALA A 152 -15.42 -17.89 14.85
CA ALA A 152 -15.75 -19.30 14.63
C ALA A 152 -16.11 -19.61 13.18
N HIS A 153 -16.27 -18.58 12.32
CA HIS A 153 -16.63 -18.77 10.93
C HIS A 153 -15.47 -19.44 10.16
N PRO A 154 -15.72 -20.44 9.29
CA PRO A 154 -14.64 -21.14 8.55
C PRO A 154 -13.78 -20.23 7.67
N ASN A 155 -14.34 -19.10 7.22
CA ASN A 155 -13.62 -18.11 6.42
C ASN A 155 -13.01 -16.97 7.25
N PHE A 156 -13.08 -17.02 8.58
CA PHE A 156 -12.39 -16.05 9.44
C PHE A 156 -10.88 -16.13 9.19
N TYR A 157 -10.28 -15.00 8.87
CA TYR A 157 -8.87 -14.89 8.55
C TYR A 157 -8.14 -13.95 9.51
N GLY A 158 -8.79 -12.87 9.95
CA GLY A 158 -8.25 -11.93 10.92
C GLY A 158 -9.23 -10.81 11.29
N ALA A 159 -9.26 -10.47 12.59
CA ALA A 159 -10.25 -9.58 13.16
C ALA A 159 -10.22 -8.16 12.57
N SER A 160 -9.02 -7.63 12.30
CA SER A 160 -8.82 -6.33 11.66
C SER A 160 -8.06 -6.45 10.34
N TYR A 161 -8.10 -5.38 9.53
CA TYR A 161 -7.25 -5.24 8.35
C TYR A 161 -5.77 -5.54 8.65
N ALA A 162 -5.23 -4.99 9.75
CA ALA A 162 -3.84 -5.18 10.11
C ALA A 162 -3.53 -6.66 10.42
N ASP A 163 -4.44 -7.35 11.10
CA ASP A 163 -4.28 -8.78 11.41
C ASP A 163 -4.29 -9.62 10.14
N ARG A 164 -5.24 -9.36 9.23
CA ARG A 164 -5.37 -10.08 7.96
C ARG A 164 -4.13 -9.92 7.09
N VAL A 165 -3.64 -8.69 6.92
CA VAL A 165 -2.47 -8.47 6.07
C VAL A 165 -1.20 -8.98 6.77
N THR A 166 -1.05 -8.80 8.07
CA THR A 166 0.09 -9.37 8.83
C THR A 166 0.16 -10.89 8.66
N ARG A 167 -0.98 -11.58 8.82
CA ARG A 167 -1.07 -13.02 8.62
C ARG A 167 -0.70 -13.42 7.19
N ALA A 168 -1.19 -12.71 6.18
CA ALA A 168 -0.84 -13.02 4.78
C ALA A 168 0.66 -12.86 4.49
N TYR A 169 1.31 -11.83 5.05
CA TYR A 169 2.76 -11.65 4.91
C TYR A 169 3.57 -12.75 5.62
N GLN A 170 3.09 -13.22 6.77
CA GLN A 170 3.68 -14.37 7.46
C GLN A 170 3.52 -15.67 6.66
N GLU A 171 2.36 -15.87 6.02
CA GLU A 171 2.07 -17.08 5.24
C GLU A 171 2.79 -17.12 3.89
N LEU A 172 3.00 -15.98 3.23
CA LEU A 172 3.37 -15.94 1.79
C LEU A 172 4.68 -15.21 1.49
N ALA A 173 5.11 -14.28 2.34
CA ALA A 173 6.24 -13.39 2.03
C ALA A 173 7.46 -13.59 2.95
N ASP A 174 7.36 -14.41 4.00
CA ASP A 174 8.36 -14.57 5.07
C ASP A 174 8.73 -13.23 5.73
N GLY A 175 7.77 -12.31 5.87
CA GLY A 175 8.06 -10.92 6.21
C GLY A 175 7.13 -10.31 7.25
N ALA A 176 7.59 -9.20 7.85
CA ALA A 176 6.74 -8.32 8.65
C ALA A 176 5.83 -7.50 7.75
N PHE A 177 4.63 -7.18 8.25
CA PHE A 177 3.68 -6.31 7.57
C PHE A 177 4.32 -4.95 7.24
N PRO A 178 4.44 -4.57 5.95
CA PRO A 178 4.90 -3.24 5.60
C PRO A 178 3.82 -2.23 5.99
N ASN A 179 4.27 -1.05 6.41
CA ASN A 179 3.43 0.03 6.91
C ASN A 179 2.18 0.25 6.02
N ALA A 180 1.01 0.07 6.62
CA ALA A 180 -0.29 0.15 5.95
C ALA A 180 -0.54 1.49 5.23
N GLY A 181 -1.04 1.41 3.99
CA GLY A 181 -1.63 2.56 3.29
C GLY A 181 -3.09 2.82 3.66
N GLY A 182 -3.82 1.75 4.03
CA GLY A 182 -5.24 1.78 4.37
C GLY A 182 -6.01 0.60 3.77
N GLU A 183 -7.28 0.48 4.15
CA GLU A 183 -8.24 -0.47 3.57
C GLU A 183 -9.47 0.30 3.10
N MET A 184 -10.05 -0.15 1.97
CA MET A 184 -11.37 0.27 1.53
C MET A 184 -12.24 -0.98 1.33
N VAL A 185 -13.48 -0.91 1.80
CA VAL A 185 -14.46 -1.99 1.62
C VAL A 185 -15.71 -1.43 0.98
N ALA A 186 -16.30 -2.18 0.06
CA ALA A 186 -17.56 -1.84 -0.57
C ALA A 186 -18.43 -3.07 -0.76
N TYR A 187 -19.74 -2.86 -0.80
CA TYR A 187 -20.72 -3.89 -1.02
C TYR A 187 -21.82 -3.45 -1.98
N GLY A 188 -22.57 -4.40 -2.52
CA GLY A 188 -23.67 -4.14 -3.44
C GLY A 188 -24.74 -5.21 -3.44
N SER A 189 -26.01 -4.83 -3.30
CA SER A 189 -27.18 -5.71 -3.49
C SER A 189 -27.73 -5.61 -4.90
N GLY A 190 -28.25 -6.72 -5.42
CA GLY A 190 -28.90 -6.86 -6.71
C GLY A 190 -27.95 -7.28 -7.82
N ASN A 191 -28.52 -7.86 -8.90
CA ASN A 191 -27.88 -8.03 -10.21
C ASN A 191 -27.42 -6.71 -10.86
N SER A 192 -27.52 -5.58 -10.17
CA SER A 192 -26.65 -4.44 -10.41
C SER A 192 -25.22 -4.89 -10.13
N ASN A 193 -24.58 -5.52 -11.11
CA ASN A 193 -23.44 -4.98 -11.84
C ASN A 193 -22.74 -3.76 -11.16
N LEU A 194 -22.41 -3.86 -9.87
CA LEU A 194 -21.47 -3.01 -9.17
C LEU A 194 -20.08 -3.41 -9.68
N PHE A 195 -19.90 -3.08 -10.95
CA PHE A 195 -18.69 -3.28 -11.71
C PHE A 195 -17.63 -2.32 -11.18
N ALA A 196 -16.37 -2.69 -11.43
CA ALA A 196 -15.20 -1.97 -10.99
C ALA A 196 -15.34 -0.43 -11.06
N ALA A 197 -15.84 0.11 -12.17
CA ALA A 197 -16.01 1.55 -12.36
C ALA A 197 -16.98 2.22 -11.38
N GLN A 198 -18.12 1.59 -11.07
CA GLN A 198 -19.07 2.13 -10.10
C GLN A 198 -18.46 2.12 -8.70
N THR A 199 -17.80 1.04 -8.33
CA THR A 199 -17.14 0.90 -7.02
C THR A 199 -16.01 1.92 -6.85
N VAL A 200 -15.16 2.10 -7.87
CA VAL A 200 -14.09 3.12 -7.85
C VAL A 200 -14.67 4.52 -7.75
N THR A 201 -15.74 4.83 -8.50
CA THR A 201 -16.44 6.12 -8.41
C THR A 201 -17.01 6.35 -7.01
N GLY A 202 -17.60 5.31 -6.40
CA GLY A 202 -18.07 5.36 -5.02
C GLY A 202 -16.97 5.67 -4.01
N PHE A 203 -15.79 5.08 -4.17
CA PHE A 203 -14.62 5.40 -3.33
C PHE A 203 -14.11 6.82 -3.54
N VAL A 204 -14.06 7.32 -4.77
CA VAL A 204 -13.66 8.70 -5.06
C VAL A 204 -14.64 9.72 -4.45
N ASN A 205 -15.94 9.42 -4.44
CA ASN A 205 -16.96 10.28 -3.84
C ASN A 205 -17.06 10.16 -2.31
N SER A 206 -16.39 9.17 -1.71
CA SER A 206 -16.36 8.97 -0.27
C SER A 206 -15.09 9.58 0.30
N LEU A 207 -15.20 10.71 1.02
CA LEU A 207 -14.06 11.46 1.55
C LEU A 207 -12.95 10.59 2.20
N PRO A 208 -13.23 9.69 3.17
CA PRO A 208 -12.18 8.88 3.79
C PRO A 208 -11.49 7.93 2.81
N HIS A 209 -12.24 7.31 1.89
CA HIS A 209 -11.68 6.42 0.87
C HIS A 209 -10.87 7.19 -0.18
N CYS A 210 -11.40 8.33 -0.64
CA CYS A 210 -10.70 9.24 -1.53
C CYS A 210 -9.37 9.69 -0.92
N GLN A 211 -9.34 10.02 0.38
CA GLN A 211 -8.10 10.43 1.06
C GLN A 211 -7.02 9.35 1.02
N ILE A 212 -7.38 8.06 1.07
CA ILE A 212 -6.43 6.96 0.84
C ILE A 212 -5.88 7.02 -0.59
N LEU A 213 -6.76 7.17 -1.59
CA LEU A 213 -6.37 7.29 -3.00
C LEU A 213 -5.51 8.50 -3.30
N ALA A 214 -5.62 9.59 -2.53
CA ALA A 214 -4.83 10.81 -2.67
C ALA A 214 -3.45 10.75 -2.00
N GLN A 215 -3.14 9.68 -1.27
CA GLN A 215 -1.83 9.55 -0.59
C GLN A 215 -0.69 9.41 -1.62
N ASN A 216 0.36 10.23 -1.45
CA ASN A 216 1.56 10.18 -2.29
C ASN A 216 2.52 9.04 -1.93
N ASN A 217 2.41 8.52 -0.71
CA ASN A 217 3.33 7.51 -0.18
C ASN A 217 2.79 6.08 -0.30
N ILE A 218 1.61 5.86 -0.91
CA ILE A 218 1.18 4.51 -1.29
C ILE A 218 1.76 4.13 -2.65
N ALA A 219 2.29 2.93 -2.75
CA ALA A 219 3.00 2.42 -3.92
C ALA A 219 2.41 1.10 -4.46
N SER A 220 1.63 0.39 -3.65
CA SER A 220 1.07 -0.90 -4.06
C SER A 220 -0.38 -1.10 -3.65
N VAL A 221 -1.07 -2.00 -4.35
CA VAL A 221 -2.47 -2.34 -4.09
C VAL A 221 -2.73 -3.84 -4.20
N GLY A 222 -3.59 -4.35 -3.33
CA GLY A 222 -4.16 -5.69 -3.43
C GLY A 222 -5.69 -5.62 -3.42
N VAL A 223 -6.32 -6.15 -4.46
CA VAL A 223 -7.78 -6.14 -4.62
C VAL A 223 -8.32 -7.55 -4.42
N GLY A 224 -9.44 -7.65 -3.70
CA GLY A 224 -10.25 -8.84 -3.55
C GLY A 224 -11.69 -8.54 -3.95
N TYR A 225 -12.28 -9.42 -4.74
CA TYR A 225 -13.69 -9.38 -5.10
C TYR A 225 -14.33 -10.76 -5.00
N VAL A 226 -15.49 -10.82 -4.37
CA VAL A 226 -16.33 -12.01 -4.31
C VAL A 226 -17.76 -11.64 -4.70
N ASN A 227 -18.27 -12.38 -5.70
CA ASN A 227 -19.69 -12.43 -5.97
C ASN A 227 -20.32 -13.57 -5.16
N ALA A 228 -21.32 -13.26 -4.33
CA ALA A 228 -22.06 -14.20 -3.51
C ALA A 228 -23.57 -14.06 -3.78
N PRO A 229 -24.41 -15.03 -3.44
CA PRO A 229 -25.86 -14.80 -3.45
C PRO A 229 -26.27 -13.86 -2.32
N TYR A 230 -27.12 -12.88 -2.61
CA TYR A 230 -27.72 -12.03 -1.59
C TYR A 230 -28.49 -12.84 -0.54
N GLU A 231 -28.24 -12.55 0.73
CA GLU A 231 -28.99 -13.09 1.86
C GLU A 231 -29.33 -11.96 2.84
N SER A 232 -30.62 -11.79 3.14
CA SER A 232 -31.06 -10.80 4.13
C SER A 232 -30.56 -11.14 5.53
N ALA A 233 -30.23 -10.11 6.32
CA ALA A 233 -29.85 -10.29 7.72
C ALA A 233 -30.88 -11.11 8.53
N THR A 234 -30.36 -11.84 9.50
CA THR A 234 -31.13 -12.54 10.55
C THR A 234 -30.66 -12.06 11.93
N PRO A 235 -31.32 -12.41 13.04
CA PRO A 235 -30.87 -11.98 14.37
C PRO A 235 -29.44 -12.40 14.75
N THR A 236 -28.89 -13.42 14.08
CA THR A 236 -27.57 -13.99 14.39
C THR A 236 -26.56 -13.85 13.25
N LYS A 237 -26.95 -13.25 12.11
CA LYS A 237 -26.12 -13.16 10.90
C LYS A 237 -26.37 -11.83 10.16
N PRO A 238 -25.34 -11.05 9.81
CA PRO A 238 -25.48 -9.85 8.98
C PRO A 238 -25.99 -10.16 7.56
N THR A 239 -26.34 -9.12 6.81
CA THR A 239 -26.71 -9.24 5.39
C THR A 239 -25.50 -9.68 4.57
N VAL A 240 -25.67 -10.69 3.71
CA VAL A 240 -24.73 -11.01 2.63
C VAL A 240 -25.14 -10.23 1.40
N TYR A 241 -24.21 -9.48 0.81
CA TYR A 241 -24.43 -8.72 -0.41
C TYR A 241 -23.90 -9.48 -1.62
N ASP A 242 -24.45 -9.19 -2.80
CA ASP A 242 -24.04 -9.89 -4.02
C ASP A 242 -22.59 -9.59 -4.39
N ASN A 243 -22.17 -8.34 -4.23
CA ASN A 243 -20.83 -7.88 -4.58
C ASN A 243 -20.10 -7.48 -3.31
N ASN A 244 -18.95 -8.11 -3.02
CA ASN A 244 -18.14 -7.79 -1.85
C ASN A 244 -16.72 -7.47 -2.30
N TRP A 245 -16.28 -6.24 -2.03
CA TRP A 245 -14.99 -5.70 -2.43
C TRP A 245 -14.14 -5.37 -1.22
N THR A 246 -12.86 -5.74 -1.28
CA THR A 246 -11.84 -5.32 -0.32
C THR A 246 -10.61 -4.84 -1.09
N VAL A 247 -10.08 -3.70 -0.71
CA VAL A 247 -8.90 -3.10 -1.33
C VAL A 247 -7.91 -2.69 -0.26
N ASN A 248 -6.73 -3.28 -0.30
CA ASN A 248 -5.64 -3.03 0.64
C ASN A 248 -4.53 -2.25 -0.05
N PHE A 249 -4.02 -1.22 0.63
CA PHE A 249 -2.95 -0.37 0.12
C PHE A 249 -1.66 -0.55 0.93
N GLY A 250 -0.53 -0.52 0.23
CA GLY A 250 0.82 -0.59 0.81
C GLY A 250 1.65 0.64 0.45
N ARG A 251 2.54 1.03 1.37
CA ARG A 251 3.52 2.10 1.21
C ARG A 251 4.86 1.57 0.74
#